data_AF-A0A3M0JHL3-F1
#
_entry.id   AF-A0A3M0JHL3-F1
#
_cell.length_a   1.000
_cell.length_b   1.000
_cell.length_c   1.000
_cell.angle_alpha   90.00
_cell.angle_beta   90.00
_cell.angle_gamma   90.00
#
_symmetry.space_group_name_H-M   'P 1'
#
loop_
_entity.id
_entity.type
_entity.pdbx_description
1 polymer ?
#
loop_
_entity_poly.entity_id
_entity_poly.type
_entity_poly.pdbx_seq_one_letter_code
_entity_poly.pdbx_strand_id
1 'polypeptide(L)'
;MRARVLRAWHRGVRAAGPPWRVLFFGTDRFAVTTLRALRAAGEPREDSLVSRLEVVTLPSRLPGDLPVRSCARELQLPVHEWPHTGPVGQFDVGVVASFGRLLSEDLILQFPYGVLNVHPSCLPRWRGPAPIVHTVLHGDKVTGVTIMEIRPKRFDVGPIIKQEEVAVPPRCTAQELEGMLAKMGANMFPLQTLWKGTTIKLLDFVEVDNIPGFSGIYS
;
A
#
# COMPACT_ATOMS: atom_id res chain seq x y z
N MET A 1 -10.91 -17.13 -23.85
CA MET A 1 -9.49 -16.92 -23.49
C MET A 1 -9.41 -16.58 -22.00
N ARG A 2 -9.63 -17.59 -21.16
CA ARG A 2 -9.73 -17.54 -19.69
C ARG A 2 -8.49 -18.25 -19.13
N ALA A 3 -7.44 -17.51 -18.76
CA ALA A 3 -6.25 -18.13 -18.18
C ALA A 3 -5.42 -17.08 -17.45
N ARG A 4 -5.77 -16.73 -16.20
CA ARG A 4 -4.81 -16.13 -15.24
C ARG A 4 -5.25 -16.03 -13.78
N VAL A 5 -6.30 -16.74 -13.36
CA VAL A 5 -6.74 -16.78 -11.94
C VAL A 5 -6.33 -18.10 -11.24
N LEU A 6 -5.54 -18.97 -11.88
CA LEU A 6 -5.13 -20.25 -11.29
C LEU A 6 -3.61 -20.42 -11.26
N ARG A 7 -2.94 -19.79 -10.29
CA ARG A 7 -1.62 -20.26 -9.81
C ARG A 7 -1.58 -20.27 -8.28
N ALA A 8 -2.47 -21.08 -7.71
CA ALA A 8 -2.40 -21.53 -6.32
C ALA A 8 -2.23 -23.05 -6.29
N TRP A 9 -1.21 -23.60 -6.96
CA TRP A 9 -0.95 -25.05 -6.94
C TRP A 9 0.55 -25.28 -6.88
N HIS A 10 1.10 -25.26 -5.67
CA HIS A 10 1.95 -26.32 -5.11
C HIS A 10 2.38 -25.92 -3.68
N ARG A 11 1.94 -26.74 -2.71
CA ARG A 11 2.24 -26.75 -1.26
C ARG A 11 1.40 -25.81 -0.37
N GLY A 12 0.30 -26.35 0.16
CA GLY A 12 -0.18 -26.07 1.53
C GLY A 12 -0.67 -24.66 1.88
N VAL A 13 -0.82 -23.75 0.92
CA VAL A 13 -1.33 -22.40 1.18
C VAL A 13 -2.82 -22.45 1.49
N ARG A 14 -3.21 -21.97 2.68
CA ARG A 14 -4.63 -21.72 3.01
C ARG A 14 -5.18 -20.70 2.01
N ALA A 15 -6.03 -21.13 1.09
CA ALA A 15 -6.91 -20.26 0.32
C ALA A 15 -8.08 -19.77 1.19
N ALA A 16 -7.76 -19.21 2.35
CA ALA A 16 -8.71 -18.53 3.22
C ALA A 16 -8.43 -17.04 3.07
N GLY A 17 -9.48 -16.23 3.02
CA GLY A 17 -9.31 -14.79 2.94
C GLY A 17 -9.03 -14.18 4.30
N PRO A 18 -9.59 -12.99 4.59
CA PRO A 18 -9.30 -12.29 5.81
C PRO A 18 -9.66 -13.17 7.02
N PRO A 19 -8.90 -13.01 8.11
CA PRO A 19 -7.90 -11.96 8.29
C PRO A 19 -6.52 -12.29 7.65
N TRP A 20 -6.01 -11.37 6.82
CA TRP A 20 -4.80 -11.51 6.00
C TRP A 20 -3.50 -11.37 6.78
N ARG A 21 -2.45 -12.10 6.39
CA ARG A 21 -1.08 -11.87 6.87
C ARG A 21 -0.33 -10.98 5.88
N VAL A 22 0.01 -9.77 6.29
CA VAL A 22 0.52 -8.70 5.43
C VAL A 22 1.99 -8.42 5.72
N LEU A 23 2.82 -8.35 4.67
CA LEU A 23 4.15 -7.77 4.74
C LEU A 23 4.15 -6.40 4.05
N PHE A 24 4.36 -5.35 4.82
CA PHE A 24 4.37 -3.97 4.34
C PHE A 24 5.79 -3.50 4.02
N PHE A 25 6.00 -2.88 2.87
CA PHE A 25 7.26 -2.32 2.41
C PHE A 25 7.11 -0.80 2.25
N GLY A 26 7.84 -0.02 3.05
CA GLY A 26 7.76 1.43 2.97
C GLY A 26 8.87 2.16 3.71
N THR A 27 9.04 3.45 3.41
CA THR A 27 10.15 4.25 3.96
C THR A 27 9.71 5.61 4.51
N ASP A 28 8.93 6.38 3.75
CA ASP A 28 8.69 7.81 3.99
C ASP A 28 7.35 8.13 4.68
N ARG A 29 7.02 9.42 4.77
CA ARG A 29 5.78 9.90 5.41
C ARG A 29 4.52 9.51 4.63
N PHE A 30 4.57 9.44 3.30
CA PHE A 30 3.46 8.94 2.50
C PHE A 30 3.11 7.50 2.88
N ALA A 31 4.13 6.65 3.01
CA ALA A 31 3.98 5.25 3.39
C ALA A 31 3.41 5.04 4.80
N VAL A 32 3.73 5.95 5.75
CA VAL A 32 3.24 5.87 7.14
C VAL A 32 1.71 5.86 7.22
N THR A 33 1.01 6.63 6.39
CA THR A 33 -0.46 6.67 6.40
C THR A 33 -1.06 5.31 6.02
N THR A 34 -0.47 4.64 5.02
CA THR A 34 -0.89 3.29 4.62
C THR A 34 -0.59 2.27 5.72
N LEU A 35 0.58 2.35 6.36
CA LEU A 35 0.93 1.47 7.48
C LEU A 35 -0.06 1.57 8.64
N ARG A 36 -0.45 2.80 9.03
CA ARG A 36 -1.42 3.04 10.10
C ARG A 36 -2.80 2.48 9.75
N ALA A 37 -3.25 2.64 8.50
CA ALA A 37 -4.51 2.05 8.04
C ALA A 37 -4.49 0.52 8.08
N LEU A 38 -3.38 -0.11 7.67
CA LEU A 38 -3.23 -1.57 7.79
C LEU A 38 -3.24 -2.05 9.24
N ARG A 39 -2.63 -1.29 10.17
CA ARG A 39 -2.68 -1.61 11.60
C ARG A 39 -4.10 -1.50 12.16
N ALA A 40 -4.81 -0.42 11.83
CA ALA A 40 -6.20 -0.22 12.25
C ALA A 40 -7.10 -1.35 11.74
N ALA A 41 -6.88 -1.80 10.49
CA ALA A 41 -7.59 -2.93 9.89
C ALA A 41 -7.30 -4.29 10.57
N GLY A 42 -6.30 -4.37 11.46
CA GLY A 42 -5.97 -5.55 12.25
C GLY A 42 -6.32 -5.43 13.74
N GLU A 43 -7.01 -4.37 14.15
CA GLU A 43 -7.51 -4.26 15.52
C GLU A 43 -8.55 -5.35 15.83
N PRO A 44 -8.64 -5.85 17.08
CA PRO A 44 -9.58 -6.89 17.45
C PRO A 44 -11.04 -6.42 17.30
N ARG A 45 -11.69 -6.82 16.20
CA ARG A 45 -13.09 -6.56 15.84
C ARG A 45 -13.61 -7.74 15.02
N GLU A 46 -14.93 -7.90 14.95
CA GLU A 46 -15.56 -9.01 14.19
C GLU A 46 -15.18 -9.02 12.70
N ASP A 47 -14.89 -7.84 12.14
CA ASP A 47 -14.56 -7.60 10.73
C ASP A 47 -13.06 -7.36 10.47
N SER A 48 -12.19 -7.74 11.41
CA SER A 48 -10.75 -7.56 11.28
C SER A 48 -10.22 -8.20 9.99
N LEU A 49 -9.49 -7.41 9.20
CA LEU A 49 -8.99 -7.79 7.88
C LEU A 49 -7.53 -8.22 7.92
N VAL A 50 -6.78 -7.88 8.95
CA VAL A 50 -5.35 -8.16 9.06
C VAL A 50 -5.06 -8.94 10.33
N SER A 51 -4.66 -10.21 10.20
CA SER A 51 -4.29 -11.07 11.34
C SER A 51 -2.85 -10.87 11.78
N ARG A 52 -1.99 -10.44 10.86
CA ARG A 52 -0.56 -10.23 11.08
C ARG A 52 -0.06 -9.11 10.17
N LEU A 53 0.72 -8.20 10.73
CA LEU A 53 1.36 -7.11 10.00
C LEU A 53 2.82 -7.03 10.42
N GLU A 54 3.72 -7.11 9.46
CA GLU A 54 5.14 -6.86 9.65
C GLU A 54 5.64 -5.85 8.62
N VAL A 55 6.73 -5.17 8.94
CA VAL A 55 7.26 -4.05 8.15
C VAL A 55 8.65 -4.37 7.64
N VAL A 56 8.90 -4.07 6.37
CA VAL A 56 10.22 -4.01 5.76
C VAL A 56 10.51 -2.56 5.40
N THR A 57 11.64 -2.05 5.87
CA THR A 57 12.08 -0.68 5.58
C THR A 57 13.56 -0.65 5.23
N LEU A 58 14.03 0.47 4.68
CA LEU A 58 15.42 0.62 4.30
C LEU A 58 16.32 0.74 5.56
N PRO A 59 17.61 0.40 5.47
CA PRO A 59 18.57 0.76 6.51
C PRO A 59 18.65 2.28 6.66
N SER A 60 18.61 2.80 7.90
CA SER A 60 18.92 4.21 8.16
C SER A 60 20.43 4.38 8.35
N ARG A 61 21.01 5.41 7.72
CA ARG A 61 22.43 5.79 7.88
C ARG A 61 22.60 7.16 8.53
N LEU A 62 21.51 7.82 8.92
CA LEU A 62 21.50 9.19 9.43
C LEU A 62 21.05 9.24 10.90
N PRO A 63 21.33 10.34 11.62
CA PRO A 63 20.96 10.51 13.02
C PRO A 63 19.44 10.53 13.30
N GLY A 64 18.60 10.55 12.25
CA GLY A 64 17.17 10.38 12.32
C GLY A 64 16.75 9.03 11.75
N ASP A 65 15.77 8.39 12.40
CA ASP A 65 15.20 7.17 11.87
C ASP A 65 14.22 7.45 10.71
N LEU A 66 13.96 6.44 9.88
CA LEU A 66 13.03 6.55 8.76
C LEU A 66 11.59 6.66 9.29
N PRO A 67 10.73 7.51 8.69
CA PRO A 67 9.35 7.68 9.14
C PRO A 67 8.58 6.38 9.37
N VAL A 68 8.70 5.41 8.45
CA VAL A 68 8.05 4.10 8.59
C VAL A 68 8.64 3.28 9.74
N ARG A 69 9.96 3.34 9.98
CA ARG A 69 10.59 2.62 11.11
C ARG A 69 10.12 3.19 12.44
N SER A 70 10.10 4.51 12.59
CA SER A 70 9.60 5.18 13.79
C SER A 70 8.14 4.80 14.06
N CYS A 71 7.28 4.89 13.04
CA CYS A 71 5.87 4.52 13.17
C CYS A 71 5.69 3.03 13.52
N ALA A 72 6.46 2.12 12.90
CA ALA A 72 6.36 0.70 13.21
C ALA A 72 6.73 0.39 14.66
N ARG A 73 7.74 1.07 15.22
CA ARG A 73 8.11 0.95 16.64
C ARG A 73 7.02 1.48 17.57
N GLU A 74 6.43 2.63 17.26
CA GLU A 74 5.28 3.19 18.01
C GLU A 74 4.10 2.20 18.05
N LEU A 75 3.84 1.54 16.91
CA LEU A 75 2.78 0.53 16.77
C LEU A 75 3.18 -0.86 17.27
N GLN A 76 4.41 -1.02 17.80
CA GLN A 76 4.98 -2.29 18.28
C GLN A 76 4.95 -3.41 17.22
N LEU A 77 5.18 -3.06 15.96
CA LEU A 77 5.22 -4.01 14.84
C LEU A 77 6.64 -4.56 14.64
N PRO A 78 6.78 -5.85 14.28
CA PRO A 78 8.08 -6.38 13.84
C PRO A 78 8.60 -5.64 12.61
N VAL A 79 9.87 -5.25 12.65
CA VAL A 79 10.55 -4.53 11.56
C VAL A 79 11.74 -5.34 11.07
N HIS A 80 11.80 -5.53 9.76
CA HIS A 80 12.93 -6.11 9.04
C HIS A 80 13.65 -5.03 8.25
N GLU A 81 14.97 -5.11 8.25
CA GLU A 81 15.81 -4.20 7.49
C GLU A 81 16.17 -4.80 6.13
N TRP A 82 15.80 -4.09 5.06
CA TRP A 82 16.10 -4.49 3.69
C TRP A 82 17.62 -4.73 3.51
N PRO A 83 18.04 -5.86 2.90
CA PRO A 83 17.26 -6.76 2.05
C PRO A 83 16.55 -7.92 2.76
N HIS A 84 16.57 -8.00 4.09
CA HIS A 84 15.86 -9.05 4.81
C HIS A 84 14.37 -8.74 4.89
N THR A 85 13.52 -9.73 4.62
CA THR A 85 12.06 -9.59 4.53
C THR A 85 11.31 -10.47 5.53
N GLY A 86 11.98 -10.90 6.60
CA GLY A 86 11.40 -11.81 7.59
C GLY A 86 11.22 -13.24 7.08
N PRO A 87 10.33 -14.02 7.69
CA PRO A 87 10.18 -15.44 7.38
C PRO A 87 9.45 -15.68 6.04
N VAL A 88 10.09 -16.48 5.19
CA VAL A 88 9.60 -16.85 3.85
C VAL A 88 8.28 -17.63 3.93
N GLY A 89 7.34 -17.31 3.05
CA GLY A 89 6.08 -18.05 2.87
C GLY A 89 5.08 -17.91 4.03
N GLN A 90 5.26 -16.94 4.92
CA GLN A 90 4.36 -16.70 6.06
C GLN A 90 3.32 -15.60 5.83
N PHE A 91 3.36 -14.92 4.67
CA PHE A 91 2.49 -13.80 4.33
C PHE A 91 1.64 -14.12 3.11
N ASP A 92 0.42 -13.58 3.09
CA ASP A 92 -0.56 -13.81 2.04
C ASP A 92 -0.45 -12.74 0.94
N VAL A 93 -0.21 -11.49 1.34
CA VAL A 93 -0.14 -10.32 0.45
C VAL A 93 0.99 -9.39 0.85
N GLY A 94 1.71 -8.87 -0.15
CA GLY A 94 2.68 -7.79 0.04
C GLY A 94 2.05 -6.43 -0.26
N VAL A 95 2.41 -5.41 0.51
CA VAL A 95 1.93 -4.04 0.28
C VAL A 95 3.11 -3.10 0.21
N VAL A 96 3.21 -2.34 -0.87
CA VAL A 96 4.29 -1.38 -1.13
C VAL A 96 3.72 0.03 -1.13
N ALA A 97 4.37 0.94 -0.43
CA ALA A 97 4.15 2.37 -0.56
C ALA A 97 5.49 3.09 -0.37
N SER A 98 5.92 3.87 -1.36
CA SER A 98 7.17 4.64 -1.33
C SER A 98 8.38 3.89 -0.76
N PHE A 99 8.61 2.66 -1.23
CA PHE A 99 9.74 1.83 -0.75
C PHE A 99 11.07 2.12 -1.47
N GLY A 100 11.01 2.57 -2.73
CA GLY A 100 12.20 2.96 -3.50
C GLY A 100 13.11 1.82 -3.97
N ARG A 101 12.67 0.55 -3.84
CA ARG A 101 13.40 -0.63 -4.34
C ARG A 101 12.49 -1.51 -5.19
N LEU A 102 13.08 -2.13 -6.21
CA LEU A 102 12.44 -3.24 -6.92
C LEU A 102 12.44 -4.47 -6.04
N LEU A 103 11.32 -5.19 -6.01
CA LEU A 103 11.24 -6.52 -5.41
C LEU A 103 11.58 -7.57 -6.46
N SER A 104 12.40 -8.56 -6.08
CA SER A 104 12.74 -9.66 -6.99
C SER A 104 11.51 -10.50 -7.35
N GLU A 105 11.59 -11.21 -8.46
CA GLU A 105 10.52 -12.13 -8.87
C GLU A 105 10.29 -13.22 -7.82
N ASP A 106 11.36 -13.78 -7.27
CA ASP A 106 11.31 -14.78 -6.20
C ASP A 106 10.63 -14.26 -4.93
N LEU A 107 10.78 -12.98 -4.60
CA LEU A 107 10.10 -12.38 -3.45
C LEU A 107 8.62 -12.15 -3.76
N ILE A 108 8.28 -11.64 -4.95
CA ILE A 108 6.89 -11.42 -5.35
C ILE A 108 6.10 -12.74 -5.36
N LEU A 109 6.72 -13.82 -5.87
CA LEU A 109 6.11 -15.14 -5.96
C LEU A 109 5.86 -15.81 -4.59
N GLN A 110 6.41 -15.29 -3.50
CA GLN A 110 6.11 -15.77 -2.15
C GLN A 110 4.74 -15.34 -1.63
N PHE A 111 4.09 -14.36 -2.27
CA PHE A 111 2.78 -13.86 -1.87
C PHE A 111 1.68 -14.49 -2.74
N PRO A 112 0.84 -15.40 -2.21
CA PRO A 112 -0.24 -16.04 -2.97
C PRO A 112 -1.20 -15.07 -3.66
N TYR A 113 -1.42 -13.89 -3.06
CA TYR A 113 -2.30 -12.84 -3.59
C TYR A 113 -1.52 -11.70 -4.25
N GLY A 114 -0.22 -11.90 -4.49
CA GLY A 114 0.67 -10.93 -5.12
C GLY A 114 1.07 -9.80 -4.20
N VAL A 115 1.65 -8.76 -4.82
CA VAL A 115 2.14 -7.57 -4.13
C VAL A 115 1.51 -6.34 -4.77
N LEU A 116 0.83 -5.54 -3.95
CA LEU A 116 0.14 -4.32 -4.35
C LEU A 116 0.99 -3.09 -4.03
N ASN A 117 0.97 -2.10 -4.90
CA ASN A 117 1.61 -0.79 -4.69
C ASN A 117 0.55 0.31 -4.62
N VAL A 118 0.72 1.22 -3.67
CA VAL A 118 -0.03 2.48 -3.57
C VAL A 118 0.78 3.56 -4.29
N HIS A 119 0.36 3.94 -5.49
CA HIS A 119 1.06 4.90 -6.33
C HIS A 119 0.34 6.26 -6.35
N PRO A 120 0.95 7.37 -5.90
CA PRO A 120 0.27 8.67 -5.80
C PRO A 120 0.25 9.46 -7.12
N SER A 121 -0.32 8.84 -8.14
CA SER A 121 -0.78 9.51 -9.36
C SER A 121 -1.82 8.66 -10.09
N CYS A 122 -2.47 9.27 -11.07
CA CYS A 122 -3.32 8.59 -12.06
C CYS A 122 -2.46 7.91 -13.13
N LEU A 123 -2.15 6.63 -12.97
CA LEU A 123 -1.39 5.90 -14.00
C LEU A 123 -2.16 5.89 -15.34
N PRO A 124 -1.46 5.93 -16.50
CA PRO A 124 -0.01 5.82 -16.68
C PRO A 124 0.77 7.13 -16.48
N ARG A 125 0.11 8.23 -16.11
CA ARG A 125 0.79 9.52 -15.85
C ARG A 125 1.67 9.39 -14.60
N TRP A 126 2.85 10.00 -14.65
CA TRP A 126 3.83 10.01 -13.54
C TRP A 126 4.21 8.64 -12.99
N ARG A 127 4.59 7.70 -13.86
CA ARG A 127 5.33 6.49 -13.44
C ARG A 127 6.68 6.85 -12.83
N GLY A 128 7.15 6.00 -11.93
CA GLY A 128 8.49 6.09 -11.37
C GLY A 128 8.57 7.09 -10.23
N PRO A 129 9.73 7.72 -10.02
CA PRO A 129 10.00 8.50 -8.83
C PRO A 129 9.20 9.81 -8.80
N ALA A 130 8.90 10.26 -7.58
CA ALA A 130 8.37 11.59 -7.27
C ALA A 130 7.10 12.05 -8.05
N PRO A 131 6.06 11.22 -8.19
CA PRO A 131 4.86 11.57 -8.97
C PRO A 131 4.11 12.81 -8.45
N ILE A 132 4.09 13.00 -7.12
CA ILE A 132 3.47 14.15 -6.46
C ILE A 132 4.17 15.45 -6.88
N VAL A 133 5.50 15.45 -6.84
CA VAL A 133 6.31 16.61 -7.25
C VAL A 133 6.07 16.92 -8.72
N HIS A 134 6.06 15.90 -9.59
CA HIS A 134 5.78 16.10 -11.00
C HIS A 134 4.38 16.68 -11.26
N THR A 135 3.36 16.21 -10.53
CA THR A 135 1.98 16.73 -10.61
C THR A 135 1.97 18.25 -10.35
N VAL A 136 2.62 18.69 -9.27
CA VAL A 136 2.68 20.11 -8.90
C VAL A 136 3.49 20.92 -9.93
N LEU A 137 4.67 20.45 -10.32
CA LEU A 137 5.57 21.16 -11.24
C LEU A 137 4.95 21.38 -12.62
N HIS A 138 4.12 20.46 -13.09
CA HIS A 138 3.46 20.57 -14.40
C HIS A 138 2.10 21.29 -14.32
N GLY A 139 1.70 21.73 -13.13
CA GLY A 139 0.45 22.47 -12.94
C GLY A 139 -0.81 21.65 -13.23
N ASP A 140 -0.72 20.33 -13.06
CA ASP A 140 -1.83 19.40 -13.29
C ASP A 140 -3.05 19.82 -12.45
N LYS A 141 -4.23 19.80 -13.06
CA LYS A 141 -5.50 20.15 -12.38
C LYS A 141 -6.17 18.96 -11.73
N VAL A 142 -5.79 17.76 -12.15
CA VAL A 142 -6.31 16.49 -11.64
C VAL A 142 -5.14 15.55 -11.43
N THR A 143 -5.16 14.84 -10.32
CA THR A 143 -4.26 13.74 -10.00
C THR A 143 -5.06 12.67 -9.27
N GLY A 144 -4.41 11.74 -8.58
CA GLY A 144 -5.11 10.69 -7.88
C GLY A 144 -4.19 9.67 -7.26
N VAL A 145 -4.77 8.56 -6.83
CA VAL A 145 -4.03 7.40 -6.35
C VAL A 145 -4.41 6.19 -7.19
N THR A 146 -3.41 5.38 -7.51
CA THR A 146 -3.58 4.11 -8.20
C THR A 146 -3.09 2.98 -7.30
N ILE A 147 -3.96 1.98 -7.08
CA ILE A 147 -3.60 0.68 -6.53
C ILE A 147 -3.30 -0.25 -7.69
N MET A 148 -2.10 -0.81 -7.74
CA MET A 148 -1.66 -1.70 -8.82
C MET A 148 -0.89 -2.90 -8.31
N GLU A 149 -0.89 -3.99 -9.07
CA GLU A 149 0.01 -5.12 -8.82
C GLU A 149 1.42 -4.79 -9.34
N ILE A 150 2.49 -5.08 -8.60
CA ILE A 150 3.86 -4.76 -9.06
C ILE A 150 4.43 -5.79 -10.05
N ARG A 151 5.54 -5.44 -10.71
CA ARG A 151 6.32 -6.33 -11.57
C ARG A 151 7.80 -6.29 -11.16
N PRO A 152 8.54 -7.42 -11.24
CA PRO A 152 9.87 -7.53 -10.63
C PRO A 152 10.95 -6.64 -11.27
N LYS A 153 10.81 -6.27 -12.54
CA LYS A 153 11.88 -5.65 -13.34
C LYS A 153 11.65 -4.17 -13.64
N ARG A 154 10.47 -3.63 -13.37
CA ARG A 154 10.07 -2.28 -13.75
C ARG A 154 9.08 -1.70 -12.76
N PHE A 155 9.31 -0.46 -12.35
CA PHE A 155 8.37 0.30 -11.53
C PHE A 155 7.11 0.67 -12.33
N ASP A 156 5.95 0.61 -11.67
CA ASP A 156 4.69 1.24 -12.10
C ASP A 156 4.16 0.83 -13.49
N VAL A 157 4.46 -0.39 -13.93
CA VAL A 157 3.99 -0.98 -15.21
C VAL A 157 3.01 -2.14 -15.05
N GLY A 158 2.64 -2.50 -13.83
CA GLY A 158 1.72 -3.60 -13.61
C GLY A 158 0.26 -3.22 -13.81
N PRO A 159 -0.65 -4.20 -13.77
CA PRO A 159 -2.08 -3.97 -13.96
C PRO A 159 -2.64 -3.10 -12.83
N ILE A 160 -3.45 -2.13 -13.22
CA ILE A 160 -4.19 -1.27 -12.31
C ILE A 160 -5.37 -2.07 -11.75
N ILE A 161 -5.49 -2.07 -10.42
CA ILE A 161 -6.59 -2.73 -9.69
C ILE A 161 -7.70 -1.73 -9.39
N LYS A 162 -7.32 -0.55 -8.89
CA LYS A 162 -8.23 0.56 -8.57
C LYS A 162 -7.52 1.88 -8.79
N GLN A 163 -8.24 2.89 -9.23
CA GLN A 163 -7.73 4.24 -9.40
C GLN A 163 -8.83 5.22 -9.07
N GLU A 164 -8.50 6.25 -8.29
CA GLU A 164 -9.42 7.34 -7.96
C GLU A 164 -8.73 8.67 -8.25
N GLU A 165 -9.52 9.62 -8.76
CA GLU A 165 -9.04 10.94 -9.13
C GLU A 165 -9.47 12.00 -8.12
N VAL A 166 -8.68 13.05 -8.01
CA VAL A 166 -8.96 14.21 -7.17
C VAL A 166 -8.47 15.48 -7.86
N ALA A 167 -9.23 16.56 -7.72
CA ALA A 167 -8.80 17.87 -8.16
C ALA A 167 -7.55 18.30 -7.36
N VAL A 168 -6.55 18.83 -8.05
CA VAL A 168 -5.38 19.44 -7.40
C VAL A 168 -5.78 20.84 -6.93
N PRO A 169 -5.72 21.14 -5.61
CA PRO A 169 -6.08 22.47 -5.12
C PRO A 169 -5.20 23.55 -5.74
N PRO A 170 -5.76 24.75 -6.02
CA PRO A 170 -4.97 25.84 -6.58
C PRO A 170 -3.87 26.26 -5.61
N ARG A 171 -2.64 26.42 -6.11
CA ARG A 171 -1.43 26.78 -5.34
C ARG A 171 -1.03 25.74 -4.26
N CYS A 172 -1.53 24.50 -4.37
CA CYS A 172 -1.14 23.40 -3.49
C CYS A 172 0.36 23.11 -3.59
N THR A 173 1.02 22.99 -2.44
CA THR A 173 2.40 22.53 -2.34
C THR A 173 2.47 21.01 -2.50
N ALA A 174 3.65 20.48 -2.85
CA ALA A 174 3.85 19.02 -2.92
C ALA A 174 3.60 18.34 -1.57
N GLN A 175 3.90 19.00 -0.45
CA GLN A 175 3.68 18.46 0.89
C GLN A 175 2.18 18.36 1.25
N GLU A 176 1.39 19.39 0.92
CA GLU A 176 -0.06 19.36 1.11
C GLU A 176 -0.70 18.27 0.23
N LEU A 177 -0.26 18.18 -1.02
CA LEU A 177 -0.72 17.17 -1.96
C LEU A 177 -0.34 15.75 -1.50
N GLU A 178 0.87 15.56 -0.96
CA GLU A 178 1.30 14.29 -0.37
C GLU A 178 0.38 13.87 0.77
N GLY A 179 0.06 14.78 1.70
CA GLY A 179 -0.84 14.48 2.81
C GLY A 179 -2.25 14.07 2.34
N MET A 180 -2.77 14.75 1.31
CA MET A 180 -4.07 14.43 0.72
C MET A 180 -4.07 13.06 0.04
N LEU A 181 -3.08 12.79 -0.82
CA LEU A 181 -2.99 11.53 -1.55
C LEU A 181 -2.63 10.35 -0.64
N ALA A 182 -1.86 10.56 0.44
CA ALA A 182 -1.56 9.52 1.40
C ALA A 182 -2.84 9.02 2.12
N LYS A 183 -3.74 9.95 2.48
CA LYS A 183 -5.04 9.61 3.07
C LYS A 183 -5.94 8.88 2.08
N MET A 184 -6.04 9.40 0.86
CA MET A 184 -6.79 8.74 -0.21
C MET A 184 -6.27 7.31 -0.48
N GLY A 185 -4.96 7.14 -0.61
CA GLY A 185 -4.37 5.83 -0.86
C GLY A 185 -4.56 4.82 0.28
N ALA A 186 -4.52 5.29 1.53
CA ALA A 186 -4.82 4.47 2.69
C ALA A 186 -6.29 4.01 2.72
N ASN A 187 -7.22 4.88 2.36
CA ASN A 187 -8.65 4.56 2.28
C ASN A 187 -9.01 3.66 1.09
N MET A 188 -8.23 3.74 0.00
CA MET A 188 -8.40 2.89 -1.17
C MET A 188 -7.95 1.43 -0.96
N PHE A 189 -7.29 1.12 0.16
CA PHE A 189 -6.59 -0.14 0.30
C PHE A 189 -7.56 -1.35 0.32
N PRO A 190 -7.48 -2.26 -0.66
CA PRO A 190 -8.60 -3.12 -1.06
C PRO A 190 -8.70 -4.44 -0.29
N LEU A 191 -8.29 -4.52 0.98
CA LEU A 191 -8.26 -5.81 1.69
C LEU A 191 -9.65 -6.49 1.75
N GLN A 192 -10.73 -5.71 1.76
CA GLN A 192 -12.10 -6.22 1.61
C GLN A 192 -12.38 -6.74 0.19
N THR A 193 -11.86 -6.07 -0.84
CA THR A 193 -12.03 -6.40 -2.25
C THR A 193 -11.28 -7.68 -2.66
N LEU A 194 -10.16 -8.01 -2.01
CA LEU A 194 -9.41 -9.26 -2.25
C LEU A 194 -10.22 -10.52 -1.89
N TRP A 195 -11.26 -10.41 -1.04
CA TRP A 195 -11.97 -11.55 -0.47
C TRP A 195 -13.30 -11.91 -1.12
N LYS A 196 -14.01 -10.99 -1.77
CA LYS A 196 -15.40 -11.24 -2.23
C LYS A 196 -15.52 -12.19 -3.45
N GLY A 197 -14.62 -13.18 -3.61
CA GLY A 197 -14.83 -14.42 -4.38
C GLY A 197 -15.19 -14.28 -5.87
N THR A 198 -15.22 -13.07 -6.39
CA THR A 198 -15.77 -12.76 -7.70
C THR A 198 -14.89 -11.69 -8.31
N THR A 199 -14.37 -11.96 -9.49
CA THR A 199 -13.83 -10.93 -10.38
C THR A 199 -14.96 -10.01 -10.84
N ILE A 200 -15.57 -9.17 -9.99
CA ILE A 200 -16.66 -8.31 -10.44
C ILE A 200 -16.67 -6.95 -9.73
N LYS A 201 -16.64 -5.93 -10.60
CA LYS A 201 -17.19 -4.56 -10.54
C LYS A 201 -16.98 -3.75 -9.27
N LEU A 202 -16.37 -2.58 -9.51
CA LEU A 202 -16.54 -1.32 -8.79
C LEU A 202 -17.94 -1.20 -8.16
N LEU A 203 -17.96 -0.58 -6.98
CA LEU A 203 -19.10 -0.19 -6.14
C LEU A 203 -19.32 -1.17 -5.00
N ASP A 204 -18.61 -0.95 -3.91
CA ASP A 204 -19.14 -0.97 -2.54
C ASP A 204 -18.10 -0.26 -1.65
N PHE A 205 -18.45 0.95 -1.23
CA PHE A 205 -17.66 1.81 -0.37
C PHE A 205 -17.89 1.46 1.11
N VAL A 206 -16.85 1.65 1.92
CA VAL A 206 -17.02 2.15 3.29
C VAL A 206 -16.19 3.43 3.36
N GLU A 207 -16.85 4.57 3.55
CA GLU A 207 -16.18 5.83 3.87
C GLU A 207 -15.48 5.69 5.23
N VAL A 208 -14.18 5.92 5.25
CA VAL A 208 -13.37 5.89 6.48
C VAL A 208 -13.46 7.24 7.20
N ASP A 209 -14.69 7.65 7.52
CA ASP A 209 -14.93 8.86 8.33
C ASP A 209 -15.20 8.52 9.82
N ASN A 210 -14.99 7.27 10.24
CA ASN A 210 -15.19 6.84 11.63
C ASN A 210 -14.03 5.98 12.18
N ILE A 211 -12.79 6.46 12.08
CA ILE A 211 -11.69 5.96 12.94
C ILE A 211 -11.68 6.83 14.21
N PRO A 212 -12.02 6.30 15.40
CA PRO A 212 -11.86 7.03 16.65
C PRO A 212 -10.37 7.35 16.86
N GLY A 213 -10.03 8.63 16.99
CA GLY A 213 -8.64 9.09 17.20
C GLY A 213 -8.03 9.91 16.07
N PHE A 214 -8.76 10.18 14.98
CA PHE A 214 -8.32 11.08 13.91
C PHE A 214 -9.05 12.44 13.98
N SER A 215 -9.16 13.02 15.17
CA SER A 215 -9.64 14.41 15.33
C SER A 215 -8.51 15.39 15.03
N GLY A 216 -8.78 16.31 14.10
CA GLY A 216 -7.82 17.25 13.54
C GLY A 216 -7.08 18.12 14.54
N ILE A 217 -5.86 18.48 14.14
CA ILE A 217 -5.11 19.62 14.66
C ILE A 217 -4.56 20.32 13.43
N TYR A 218 -5.28 21.32 12.92
CA TYR A 218 -4.77 22.50 12.20
C TYR A 218 -5.95 23.46 12.07
N SER A 219 -6.18 24.24 13.13
CA SER A 219 -6.58 25.64 13.01
C SER A 219 -5.33 26.47 12.80
#